data_AF-A0A359BKC5-F1
#
_entry.id   AF-A0A359BKC5-F1
#
_cell.length_a   1.000
_cell.length_b   1.000
_cell.length_c   1.000
_cell.angle_alpha   90.00
_cell.angle_beta   90.00
_cell.angle_gamma   90.00
#
_symmetry.space_group_name_H-M   'P 1'
#
loop_
_entity.id
_entity.type
_entity.pdbx_description
1 polymer ?
#
loop_
_entity_poly.entity_id
_entity_poly.type
_entity_poly.pdbx_seq_one_letter_code
_entity_poly.pdbx_strand_id
1 'polypeptide(L)'
;MENTLNFFGAIANENNNIEFSEEDLREDLDTSALLAKASVPYSHRRIAEKYVLLKNICSFQIVQPRITNIEKNLLNKYGFRTLESTTISQVNKEIAKLKTWAVSMNDELRAESEELLKIRVKELKFMLSNNYTKKTNEMYKGYEALETYLVNIHKK
;
A
#
# COMPACT_ATOMS: atom_id res chain seq x y z
N MET A 1 13.10 26.50 -45.81
CA MET A 1 12.91 25.05 -45.97
C MET A 1 12.86 24.45 -44.59
N GLU A 2 11.76 23.75 -44.34
CA GLU A 2 11.40 22.95 -43.18
C GLU A 2 12.57 22.05 -42.73
N ASN A 3 12.74 21.69 -41.45
CA ASN A 3 11.82 20.79 -40.78
C ASN A 3 11.99 20.81 -39.25
N THR A 4 10.85 20.93 -38.59
CA THR A 4 10.56 20.58 -37.19
C THR A 4 10.79 19.10 -36.91
N LEU A 5 11.28 18.78 -35.71
CA LEU A 5 10.74 17.66 -34.91
C LEU A 5 11.20 17.81 -33.44
N ASN A 6 10.37 18.51 -32.68
CA ASN A 6 10.21 18.27 -31.24
C ASN A 6 9.65 16.85 -31.08
N PHE A 7 10.37 15.97 -30.39
CA PHE A 7 9.77 14.76 -29.85
C PHE A 7 10.52 14.29 -28.60
N PHE A 8 9.74 14.18 -27.53
CA PHE A 8 10.06 13.69 -26.19
C PHE A 8 10.94 14.55 -25.28
N GLY A 9 10.23 15.17 -24.33
CA GLY A 9 10.77 15.93 -23.22
C GLY A 9 11.71 15.11 -22.34
N ALA A 10 12.91 15.64 -22.20
CA ALA A 10 13.73 15.47 -21.01
C ALA A 10 14.41 16.82 -20.80
N ILE A 11 13.87 17.65 -19.89
CA ILE A 11 14.65 18.77 -19.35
C ILE A 11 15.45 18.17 -18.20
N ALA A 12 16.71 17.84 -18.47
CA ALA A 12 17.66 17.50 -17.41
C ALA A 12 18.02 18.79 -16.68
N ASN A 13 17.55 18.94 -15.43
CA ASN A 13 18.05 19.94 -14.50
C ASN A 13 19.08 19.30 -13.57
N GLU A 14 20.26 19.91 -13.46
CA GLU A 14 21.47 19.45 -12.74
C GLU A 14 21.37 19.49 -11.20
N ASN A 15 20.18 19.29 -10.63
CA ASN A 15 20.02 19.10 -9.19
C ASN A 15 19.25 17.79 -9.00
N ASN A 16 19.89 16.79 -8.38
CA ASN A 16 19.30 15.49 -8.05
C ASN A 16 18.18 15.58 -6.98
N ASN A 17 17.26 16.53 -7.13
CA ASN A 17 15.93 16.45 -6.55
C ASN A 17 15.03 15.88 -7.64
N ILE A 18 14.73 14.58 -7.53
CA ILE A 18 13.63 13.98 -8.27
C ILE A 18 12.37 14.65 -7.72
N GLU A 19 11.89 15.68 -8.41
CA GLU A 19 10.62 16.33 -8.11
C GLU A 19 9.53 15.33 -8.50
N PHE A 20 9.07 14.55 -7.52
CA PHE A 20 8.02 13.54 -7.73
C PHE A 20 6.72 14.27 -8.05
N SER A 21 6.19 14.09 -9.25
CA SER A 21 5.02 14.84 -9.69
C SER A 21 3.75 14.30 -9.04
N GLU A 22 2.73 15.15 -8.87
CA GLU A 22 1.40 14.68 -8.44
C GLU A 22 0.79 13.67 -9.42
N GLU A 23 1.21 13.72 -10.68
CA GLU A 23 0.78 12.80 -11.73
C GLU A 23 1.32 11.39 -11.48
N ASP A 24 2.60 11.25 -11.09
CA ASP A 24 3.21 9.97 -10.72
C ASP A 24 2.50 9.33 -9.51
N LEU A 25 2.11 10.15 -8.51
CA LEU A 25 1.35 9.67 -7.34
C LEU A 25 -0.03 9.17 -7.73
N ARG A 26 -0.71 9.82 -8.69
CA ARG A 26 -2.03 9.39 -9.18
C ARG A 26 -1.92 8.07 -9.96
N GLU A 27 -0.92 7.92 -10.82
CA GLU A 27 -0.70 6.68 -11.57
C GLU A 27 -0.42 5.48 -10.63
N ASP A 28 0.41 5.69 -9.60
CA ASP A 28 0.65 4.69 -8.56
C ASP A 28 -0.65 4.34 -7.79
N LEU A 29 -1.51 5.32 -7.52
CA LEU A 29 -2.78 5.07 -6.84
C LEU A 29 -3.77 4.31 -7.74
N ASP A 30 -3.80 4.62 -9.04
CA ASP A 30 -4.57 3.87 -10.03
C ASP A 30 -4.09 2.42 -10.13
N THR A 31 -2.78 2.19 -10.03
CA THR A 31 -2.20 0.84 -9.92
C THR A 31 -2.75 0.09 -8.70
N SER A 32 -2.92 0.77 -7.56
CA SER A 32 -3.53 0.19 -6.35
C SER A 32 -4.97 -0.26 -6.60
N ALA A 33 -5.76 0.56 -7.31
CA ALA A 33 -7.14 0.26 -7.68
C ALA A 33 -7.22 -0.90 -8.70
N LEU A 34 -6.31 -0.96 -9.66
CA LEU A 34 -6.20 -2.07 -10.62
C LEU A 34 -5.88 -3.39 -9.92
N LEU A 35 -4.97 -3.38 -8.95
CA LEU A 35 -4.65 -4.55 -8.14
C LEU A 35 -5.87 -5.09 -7.38
N ALA A 36 -6.78 -4.22 -6.94
CA ALA A 36 -8.05 -4.59 -6.30
C ALA A 36 -9.09 -5.14 -7.29
N LYS A 37 -9.09 -4.65 -8.55
CA LYS A 37 -10.02 -5.12 -9.59
C LYS A 37 -9.63 -6.49 -10.18
N ALA A 38 -8.34 -6.78 -10.26
CA ALA A 38 -7.81 -8.06 -10.74
C ALA A 38 -8.26 -9.26 -9.86
N SER A 39 -7.84 -10.48 -10.17
CA SER A 39 -8.15 -11.65 -9.31
C SER A 39 -7.60 -11.40 -7.89
N VAL A 40 -8.49 -11.42 -6.88
CA VAL A 40 -8.15 -11.16 -5.47
C VAL A 40 -8.31 -12.45 -4.68
N PRO A 41 -7.28 -12.90 -3.94
CA PRO A 41 -7.38 -14.08 -3.07
C PRO A 41 -8.48 -13.93 -2.02
N TYR A 42 -9.12 -15.05 -1.67
CA TYR A 42 -10.22 -15.05 -0.69
C TYR A 42 -9.82 -14.49 0.68
N SER A 43 -8.59 -14.78 1.13
CA SER A 43 -8.03 -14.24 2.39
C SER A 43 -7.97 -12.71 2.38
N HIS A 44 -7.56 -12.09 1.27
CA HIS A 44 -7.51 -10.64 1.11
C HIS A 44 -8.91 -10.03 1.17
N ARG A 45 -9.90 -10.66 0.53
CA ARG A 45 -11.30 -10.22 0.60
C ARG A 45 -11.83 -10.21 2.03
N ARG A 46 -11.63 -11.30 2.79
CA ARG A 46 -12.04 -11.37 4.21
C ARG A 46 -11.37 -10.30 5.07
N ILE A 47 -10.09 -10.05 4.85
CA ILE A 47 -9.35 -9.02 5.58
C ILE A 47 -9.88 -7.62 5.23
N ALA A 48 -10.15 -7.36 3.95
CA ALA A 48 -10.71 -6.10 3.48
C ALA A 48 -12.13 -5.85 4.02
N GLU A 49 -13.01 -6.85 3.98
CA GLU A 49 -14.36 -6.78 4.57
C GLU A 49 -14.29 -6.42 6.07
N LYS A 50 -13.45 -7.12 6.83
CA LYS A 50 -13.25 -6.82 8.26
C LYS A 50 -12.71 -5.41 8.48
N TYR A 51 -11.80 -4.94 7.62
CA TYR A 51 -11.27 -3.58 7.68
C TYR A 51 -12.37 -2.54 7.44
N VAL A 52 -13.12 -2.65 6.33
CA VAL A 52 -14.15 -1.68 5.96
C VAL A 52 -15.30 -1.67 6.96
N LEU A 53 -15.74 -2.84 7.43
CA LEU A 53 -16.77 -2.94 8.47
C LEU A 53 -16.35 -2.19 9.74
N LEU A 54 -15.12 -2.42 10.22
CA LEU A 54 -14.60 -1.72 11.40
C LEU A 54 -14.42 -0.23 11.14
N LYS A 55 -13.97 0.17 9.94
CA LYS A 55 -13.85 1.58 9.57
C LYS A 55 -15.20 2.30 9.61
N ASN A 56 -16.28 1.64 9.19
CA ASN A 56 -17.62 2.20 9.18
C ASN A 56 -18.27 2.26 10.57
N ILE A 57 -18.05 1.23 11.40
CA ILE A 57 -18.65 1.14 12.75
C ILE A 57 -17.86 1.96 13.78
N CYS A 58 -16.54 1.85 13.75
CA CYS A 58 -15.67 2.45 14.75
C CYS A 58 -15.30 3.86 14.31
N SER A 59 -16.17 4.82 14.61
CA SER A 59 -15.90 6.25 14.43
C SER A 59 -14.77 6.72 15.36
N PHE A 60 -13.51 6.44 14.98
CA PHE A 60 -12.23 7.02 15.46
C PHE A 60 -11.91 7.03 16.97
N GLN A 61 -12.73 6.43 17.85
CA GLN A 61 -12.49 6.44 19.31
C GLN A 61 -11.77 5.20 19.87
N ILE A 62 -11.45 4.20 19.03
CA ILE A 62 -10.75 3.00 19.48
C ILE A 62 -9.25 3.20 19.34
N VAL A 63 -8.53 3.13 20.47
CA VAL A 63 -7.07 3.08 20.49
C VAL A 63 -6.61 1.85 19.71
N GLN A 64 -6.03 2.08 18.53
CA GLN A 64 -5.44 1.02 17.73
C GLN A 64 -4.03 0.72 18.27
N PRO A 65 -3.69 -0.54 18.57
CA PRO A 65 -2.35 -0.88 19.04
C PRO A 65 -1.34 -0.78 17.90
N ARG A 66 -0.10 -0.41 18.23
CA ARG A 66 1.05 -0.56 17.31
C ARG A 66 1.32 -2.03 17.03
N ILE A 67 2.06 -2.29 15.95
CA ILE A 67 2.63 -3.62 15.71
C ILE A 67 3.64 -3.96 16.82
N THR A 68 3.69 -5.24 17.17
CA THR A 68 4.60 -5.84 18.13
C THR A 68 5.97 -6.13 17.49
N ASN A 69 6.97 -6.42 18.30
CA ASN A 69 8.30 -6.78 17.80
C ASN A 69 8.29 -8.08 16.98
N ILE A 70 7.40 -9.02 17.30
CA ILE A 70 7.26 -10.27 16.54
C ILE A 70 6.73 -9.98 15.13
N GLU A 71 5.67 -9.19 15.02
CA GLU A 71 5.11 -8.76 13.74
C GLU A 71 6.14 -7.96 12.92
N LYS A 72 6.90 -7.07 13.58
CA LYS A 72 7.97 -6.31 12.93
C LYS A 72 9.10 -7.22 12.41
N ASN A 73 9.46 -8.27 13.14
CA ASN A 73 10.45 -9.24 12.69
C ASN A 73 9.95 -10.03 11.48
N LEU A 74 8.65 -10.34 11.41
CA LEU A 74 8.05 -11.00 10.25
C LEU A 74 8.08 -10.09 9.01
N LEU A 75 7.78 -8.79 9.15
CA LEU A 75 7.96 -7.82 8.05
C LEU A 75 9.42 -7.80 7.57
N ASN A 76 10.36 -7.72 8.51
CA ASN A 76 11.79 -7.69 8.20
C ASN A 76 12.28 -8.97 7.50
N LYS A 77 11.76 -10.15 7.88
CA LYS A 77 12.05 -11.45 7.21
C LYS A 77 11.83 -11.37 5.69
N TYR A 78 10.84 -10.59 5.25
CA TYR A 78 10.46 -10.42 3.85
C TYR A 78 10.93 -9.10 3.22
N GLY A 79 11.72 -8.30 3.96
CA GLY A 79 12.22 -7.01 3.50
C GLY A 79 11.18 -5.89 3.47
N PHE A 80 10.08 -6.05 4.21
CA PHE A 80 9.00 -5.07 4.29
C PHE A 80 9.37 -4.00 5.32
N ARG A 81 9.33 -2.72 4.93
CA ARG A 81 9.55 -1.59 5.85
C ARG A 81 8.25 -1.27 6.61
N THR A 82 8.33 -0.52 7.71
CA THR A 82 7.11 -0.05 8.39
C THR A 82 6.30 0.85 7.47
N LEU A 83 4.97 0.73 7.50
CA LEU A 83 4.10 1.40 6.53
C LEU A 83 4.30 2.92 6.47
N GLU A 84 4.61 3.54 7.61
CA GLU A 84 4.93 4.98 7.74
C GLU A 84 6.16 5.44 6.93
N SER A 85 7.02 4.51 6.53
CA SER A 85 8.27 4.77 5.80
C SER A 85 8.25 4.24 4.36
N THR A 86 7.05 3.92 3.85
CA THR A 86 6.86 3.36 2.51
C THR A 86 6.21 4.35 1.56
N THR A 87 6.57 4.24 0.27
CA THR A 87 5.92 4.98 -0.82
C THR A 87 4.76 4.19 -1.43
N ILE A 88 3.91 4.84 -2.24
CA ILE A 88 2.78 4.20 -2.92
C ILE A 88 3.28 3.05 -3.82
N SER A 89 4.27 3.30 -4.69
CA SER A 89 4.92 2.28 -5.53
C SER A 89 5.46 1.07 -4.74
N GLN A 90 6.08 1.29 -3.57
CA GLN A 90 6.60 0.21 -2.75
C GLN A 90 5.47 -0.68 -2.23
N VAL A 91 4.41 -0.09 -1.71
CA VAL A 91 3.25 -0.83 -1.20
C VAL A 91 2.51 -1.57 -2.33
N ASN A 92 2.42 -0.99 -3.53
CA ASN A 92 1.88 -1.69 -4.70
C ASN A 92 2.66 -2.98 -5.02
N LYS A 93 4.00 -2.91 -4.99
CA LYS A 93 4.87 -4.08 -5.19
C LYS A 93 4.66 -5.12 -4.09
N GLU A 94 4.52 -4.69 -2.84
CA GLU A 94 4.22 -5.59 -1.73
C GLU A 94 2.86 -6.26 -1.88
N ILE A 95 1.81 -5.51 -2.21
CA ILE A 95 0.45 -6.06 -2.46
C ILE A 95 0.49 -7.09 -3.58
N ALA A 96 1.20 -6.80 -4.68
CA ALA A 96 1.36 -7.75 -5.77
C ALA A 96 2.06 -9.05 -5.33
N LYS A 97 3.12 -8.95 -4.51
CA LYS A 97 3.79 -10.13 -3.91
C LYS A 97 2.84 -10.92 -3.02
N LEU A 98 2.13 -10.25 -2.11
CA LEU A 98 1.19 -10.88 -1.19
C LEU A 98 0.08 -11.62 -1.95
N LYS A 99 -0.44 -11.03 -3.03
CA LYS A 99 -1.44 -11.69 -3.89
C LYS A 99 -0.90 -12.99 -4.49
N THR A 100 0.32 -12.97 -5.02
CA THR A 100 0.97 -14.16 -5.58
C THR A 100 1.22 -15.22 -4.51
N TRP A 101 1.69 -14.81 -3.33
CA TRP A 101 1.97 -15.72 -2.22
C TRP A 101 0.70 -16.32 -1.62
N ALA A 102 -0.40 -15.57 -1.59
CA ALA A 102 -1.69 -16.03 -1.07
C ALA A 102 -2.33 -17.15 -1.90
N VAL A 103 -1.88 -17.37 -3.13
CA VAL A 103 -2.30 -18.50 -3.98
C VAL A 103 -1.18 -19.51 -4.23
N SER A 104 -0.08 -19.41 -3.48
CA SER A 104 1.03 -20.35 -3.57
C SER A 104 0.61 -21.75 -3.12
N MET A 105 1.28 -22.76 -3.69
CA MET A 105 1.20 -24.16 -3.26
C MET A 105 1.94 -24.41 -1.95
N ASN A 106 2.77 -23.47 -1.50
CA ASN A 106 3.43 -23.53 -0.21
C ASN A 106 2.47 -22.98 0.87
N ASP A 107 2.00 -23.87 1.73
CA ASP A 107 1.06 -23.55 2.82
C ASP A 107 1.62 -22.55 3.83
N GLU A 108 2.90 -22.66 4.17
CA GLU A 108 3.59 -21.72 5.07
C GLU A 108 3.63 -20.32 4.46
N LEU A 109 4.06 -20.22 3.19
CA LEU A 109 4.12 -18.94 2.48
C LEU A 109 2.73 -18.31 2.32
N ARG A 110 1.70 -19.13 2.11
CA ARG A 110 0.31 -18.67 2.02
C ARG A 110 -0.18 -18.13 3.37
N ALA A 111 0.10 -18.84 4.46
CA ALA A 111 -0.26 -18.39 5.81
C ALA A 111 0.50 -17.11 6.21
N GLU A 112 1.81 -17.05 5.94
CA GLU A 112 2.63 -15.87 6.24
C GLU A 112 2.23 -14.67 5.37
N SER A 113 1.83 -14.86 4.11
CA SER A 113 1.27 -13.79 3.27
C SER A 113 0.00 -13.19 3.89
N GLU A 114 -0.90 -14.05 4.38
CA GLU A 114 -2.11 -13.58 5.06
C GLU A 114 -1.76 -12.80 6.34
N GLU A 115 -0.78 -13.27 7.10
CA GLU A 115 -0.33 -12.60 8.32
C GLU A 115 0.32 -11.24 8.03
N LEU A 116 1.17 -11.15 7.01
CA LEU A 116 1.75 -9.89 6.54
C LEU A 116 0.67 -8.87 6.16
N LEU A 117 -0.40 -9.29 5.49
CA LEU A 117 -1.51 -8.39 5.16
C LEU A 117 -2.27 -7.93 6.41
N LYS A 118 -2.47 -8.81 7.41
CA LYS A 118 -3.08 -8.44 8.71
C LYS A 118 -2.23 -7.41 9.45
N ILE A 119 -0.90 -7.58 9.45
CA ILE A 119 0.05 -6.64 10.02
C ILE A 119 -0.06 -5.28 9.31
N ARG A 120 -0.07 -5.27 7.98
CA ARG A 120 -0.25 -4.05 7.17
C ARG A 120 -1.56 -3.32 7.52
N VAL A 121 -2.66 -4.04 7.68
CA VAL A 121 -3.94 -3.45 8.12
C VAL A 121 -3.87 -2.90 9.53
N LYS A 122 -3.13 -3.54 10.44
CA LYS A 122 -2.90 -3.05 11.80
C LYS A 122 -2.10 -1.74 11.80
N GLU A 123 -1.04 -1.66 10.99
CA GLU A 123 -0.29 -0.40 10.78
C GLU A 123 -1.18 0.70 10.22
N LEU A 124 -2.00 0.41 9.19
CA LEU A 124 -2.92 1.38 8.59
C LEU A 124 -3.90 1.95 9.62
N LYS A 125 -4.54 1.06 10.40
CA LYS A 125 -5.47 1.46 11.47
C LYS A 125 -4.79 2.35 12.50
N PHE A 126 -3.57 1.98 12.91
CA PHE A 126 -2.76 2.80 13.83
C PHE A 126 -2.50 4.19 13.25
N MET A 127 -2.03 4.27 11.99
CA MET A 127 -1.71 5.54 11.34
C MET A 127 -2.92 6.46 11.20
N LEU A 128 -4.06 5.92 10.75
CA LEU A 128 -5.31 6.67 10.58
C LEU A 128 -5.85 7.20 11.90
N SER A 129 -5.75 6.41 12.99
CA SER A 129 -6.27 6.81 14.31
C SER A 129 -5.39 7.87 15.00
N ASN A 130 -4.09 7.93 14.66
CA ASN A 130 -3.12 8.81 15.31
C ASN A 130 -2.74 10.03 14.46
N ASN A 131 -3.47 10.33 13.38
CA ASN A 131 -3.17 11.42 12.42
C ASN A 131 -1.74 11.38 11.85
N TYR A 132 -1.11 10.20 11.77
CA TYR A 132 0.21 10.06 11.14
C TYR A 132 0.17 10.50 9.66
N THR A 133 -0.95 10.24 8.99
CA THR A 133 -1.21 10.61 7.59
C THR A 133 -1.15 12.11 7.31
N LYS A 134 -1.31 12.96 8.33
CA LYS A 134 -1.24 14.43 8.21
C LYS A 134 0.15 15.01 8.53
N LYS A 135 1.06 14.22 9.10
CA LYS A 135 2.35 14.69 9.66
C LYS A 135 3.59 14.17 8.94
N THR A 136 3.48 13.14 8.11
CA THR A 136 4.63 12.55 7.41
C THR A 136 4.92 13.24 6.08
N ASN A 137 6.21 13.30 5.73
CA ASN A 137 6.77 13.77 4.47
C ASN A 137 5.93 13.29 3.27
N GLU A 138 5.63 14.20 2.34
CA GLU A 138 4.69 14.03 1.21
C GLU A 138 4.97 12.81 0.33
N MET A 139 6.20 12.29 0.35
CA MET A 139 6.62 11.12 -0.42
C MET A 139 6.21 9.79 0.21
N TYR A 140 6.06 9.72 1.55
CA TYR A 140 5.79 8.47 2.28
C TYR A 140 4.28 8.25 2.49
N LYS A 141 3.59 8.11 1.36
CA LYS A 141 2.13 7.91 1.27
C LYS A 141 1.72 6.45 1.03
N GLY A 142 2.58 5.47 1.34
CA GLY A 142 2.28 4.04 1.12
C GLY A 142 0.97 3.55 1.76
N TYR A 143 0.52 4.20 2.84
CA TYR A 143 -0.78 3.91 3.46
C TYR A 143 -1.97 4.16 2.52
N GLU A 144 -1.88 5.13 1.60
CA GLU A 144 -2.93 5.45 0.62
C GLU A 144 -3.12 4.31 -0.38
N ALA A 145 -2.02 3.67 -0.82
CA ALA A 145 -2.06 2.50 -1.69
C ALA A 145 -2.82 1.35 -1.04
N LEU A 146 -2.46 1.05 0.22
CA LEU A 146 -3.07 -0.03 0.98
C LEU A 146 -4.55 0.24 1.26
N GLU A 147 -4.91 1.46 1.66
CA GLU A 147 -6.30 1.83 1.89
C GLU A 147 -7.12 1.75 0.60
N THR A 148 -6.59 2.28 -0.50
CA THR A 148 -7.23 2.22 -1.82
C THR A 148 -7.46 0.78 -2.25
N TYR A 149 -6.47 -0.09 -2.07
CA TYR A 149 -6.60 -1.51 -2.35
C TYR A 149 -7.73 -2.16 -1.54
N LEU A 150 -7.73 -2.01 -0.21
CA LEU A 150 -8.72 -2.64 0.68
C LEU A 150 -10.15 -2.14 0.42
N VAL A 151 -10.32 -0.83 0.24
CA VAL A 151 -11.65 -0.25 -0.02
C VAL A 151 -12.19 -0.71 -1.38
N ASN A 152 -11.36 -0.80 -2.41
CA ASN A 152 -11.79 -1.23 -3.74
C ASN A 152 -12.07 -2.74 -3.84
N ILE A 153 -11.42 -3.58 -3.02
CA ILE A 153 -11.79 -5.00 -2.92
C ILE A 153 -13.21 -5.17 -2.40
N HIS A 154 -13.58 -4.39 -1.37
CA HIS A 154 -14.89 -4.49 -0.73
C HIS A 154 -16.04 -3.94 -1.59
N LYS A 155 -15.77 -2.97 -2.47
CA LYS A 155 -16.76 -2.41 -3.40
C LYS A 155 -17.21 -3.40 -4.50
N LYS A 156 -16.58 -4.57 -4.60
CA LYS A 156 -16.78 -5.56 -5.66
C LYS A 156 -17.53 -6.79 -5.15
#